data_AF-A0A1L9PLW6-F1
#
_entry.id   AF-A0A1L9PLW6-F1
#
_cell.length_a   1.000
_cell.length_b   1.000
_cell.length_c   1.000
_cell.angle_alpha   90.00
_cell.angle_beta   90.00
_cell.angle_gamma   90.00
#
_symmetry.space_group_name_H-M   'P 1'
#
loop_
_entity.id
_entity.type
_entity.pdbx_description
1 polymer ?
#
loop_
_entity_poly.entity_id
_entity_poly.type
_entity_poly.pdbx_seq_one_letter_code
_entity_poly.pdbx_strand_id
1 'polypeptide(L)'
;MLTRTSSPTSQSGMPIQQEDLAAPSSVPASLASSLGSYLIGEASNGCRAYTSADMQSVSRIRFSRGHLDRPRHPGEISGLWFDYYDSSRPSIAGQWLFESGSTRFQEGEIISEITVWLPKDRESFSERCYLGRVVRVLISTSLRTASFPDELPLSTDELIAVRSQENCLEELSTLVWVFNNAWDFPRVVSSRKPL
;
A
#
# COMPACT_ATOMS: atom_id res chain seq x y z
N MET A 1 33.85 -74.02 1.07
CA MET A 1 34.71 -72.96 1.66
C MET A 1 33.77 -71.84 2.09
N LEU A 2 33.06 -71.93 3.24
CA LEU A 2 33.43 -71.42 4.59
C LEU A 2 34.01 -69.98 4.50
N THR A 3 33.42 -68.90 5.02
CA THR A 3 32.79 -68.60 6.34
C THR A 3 31.82 -67.37 6.23
N ARG A 4 30.61 -67.34 6.84
CA ARG A 4 30.19 -66.72 8.15
C ARG A 4 30.97 -65.42 8.50
N THR A 5 30.45 -64.29 9.00
CA THR A 5 29.30 -63.81 9.84
C THR A 5 29.45 -62.26 9.88
N SER A 6 28.48 -61.34 10.08
CA SER A 6 27.59 -61.09 11.25
C SER A 6 26.78 -59.79 11.01
N SER A 7 25.50 -59.75 11.39
CA SER A 7 24.79 -58.54 11.91
C SER A 7 24.94 -58.52 13.45
N PRO A 8 24.46 -57.54 14.28
CA PRO A 8 23.61 -56.35 14.06
C PRO A 8 24.20 -55.05 14.73
N THR A 9 23.57 -53.88 14.74
CA THR A 9 22.78 -53.34 15.88
C THR A 9 22.28 -51.91 15.58
N SER A 10 21.07 -51.65 16.05
CA SER A 10 20.26 -50.42 16.01
C SER A 10 20.86 -49.22 16.75
N GLN A 11 20.56 -48.00 16.27
CA GLN A 11 20.28 -46.79 17.08
C GLN A 11 19.62 -45.76 16.14
N SER A 12 18.32 -45.50 16.29
CA SER A 12 17.78 -44.38 17.08
C SER A 12 18.21 -43.00 16.54
N GLY A 13 17.48 -42.51 15.54
CA GLY A 13 17.52 -41.11 15.10
C GLY A 13 16.11 -40.57 15.01
N MET A 14 15.71 -39.78 16.01
CA MET A 14 14.47 -39.00 16.04
C MET A 14 14.39 -38.10 14.81
N PRO A 15 13.22 -37.94 14.15
CA PRO A 15 13.03 -36.82 13.24
C PRO A 15 12.94 -35.55 14.09
N ILE A 16 13.93 -34.67 13.90
CA ILE A 16 13.93 -33.30 14.41
C ILE A 16 12.66 -32.63 13.91
N GLN A 17 11.78 -32.28 14.85
CA GLN A 17 10.69 -31.34 14.62
C GLN A 17 11.35 -30.00 14.27
N GLN A 18 11.32 -29.67 12.98
CA GLN A 18 11.69 -28.35 12.53
C GLN A 18 10.51 -27.44 12.90
N GLU A 19 10.60 -26.84 14.08
CA GLU A 19 9.82 -25.65 14.43
C GLU A 19 10.15 -24.60 13.38
N ASP A 20 9.25 -24.45 12.41
CA ASP A 20 9.20 -23.26 11.58
C ASP A 20 8.98 -22.08 12.52
N LEU A 21 10.08 -21.39 12.84
CA LEU A 21 10.03 -20.00 13.29
C LEU A 21 9.40 -19.20 12.17
N ALA A 22 8.07 -19.18 12.15
CA ALA A 22 7.30 -18.18 11.45
C ALA A 22 7.75 -16.83 12.00
N ALA A 23 8.54 -16.12 11.20
CA ALA A 23 8.82 -14.70 11.43
C ALA A 23 7.49 -14.01 11.76
N PRO A 24 7.44 -13.10 12.74
CA PRO A 24 6.21 -12.37 13.04
C PRO A 24 5.77 -11.71 11.74
N SER A 25 4.70 -12.25 11.16
CA SER A 25 4.05 -11.66 10.00
C SER A 25 3.78 -10.23 10.41
N SER A 26 4.32 -9.30 9.60
CA SER A 26 4.33 -7.91 9.97
C SER A 26 2.91 -7.50 10.36
N VAL A 27 2.76 -6.93 11.55
CA VAL A 27 1.48 -6.43 12.08
C VAL A 27 0.67 -5.65 11.01
N PRO A 28 1.29 -4.91 10.07
CA PRO A 28 0.60 -4.33 8.91
C PRO A 28 -0.13 -5.33 7.99
N ALA A 29 0.48 -6.48 7.66
CA ALA A 29 -0.15 -7.52 6.85
C ALA A 29 -1.37 -8.13 7.55
N SER A 30 -1.27 -8.33 8.87
CA SER A 30 -2.38 -8.76 9.71
C SER A 30 -3.48 -7.70 9.79
N LEU A 31 -3.13 -6.42 9.92
CA LEU A 31 -4.10 -5.32 9.98
C LEU A 31 -4.82 -5.10 8.64
N ALA A 32 -4.14 -5.23 7.51
CA ALA A 32 -4.77 -5.21 6.19
C ALA A 32 -5.75 -6.38 5.99
N SER A 33 -5.46 -7.54 6.61
CA SER A 33 -6.38 -8.68 6.63
C SER A 33 -7.51 -8.57 7.66
N SER A 34 -7.31 -7.81 8.76
CA SER A 34 -8.24 -7.72 9.90
C SER A 34 -9.14 -6.48 9.85
N LEU A 35 -8.70 -5.35 9.28
CA LEU A 35 -9.53 -4.18 9.02
C LEU A 35 -10.11 -4.28 7.61
N GLY A 36 -11.15 -5.09 7.44
CA GLY A 36 -11.94 -5.13 6.21
C GLY A 36 -11.55 -6.25 5.25
N SER A 37 -11.59 -7.50 5.73
CA SER A 37 -11.48 -8.72 4.91
C SER A 37 -12.55 -8.89 3.83
N TYR A 38 -13.42 -7.90 3.59
CA TYR A 38 -14.10 -7.69 2.32
C TYR A 38 -13.10 -7.15 1.29
N LEU A 39 -12.02 -7.89 1.07
CA LEU A 39 -11.04 -7.52 0.05
C LEU A 39 -11.69 -7.75 -1.30
N ILE A 40 -12.18 -6.67 -1.92
CA ILE A 40 -12.59 -6.49 -3.31
C ILE A 40 -12.63 -7.79 -4.09
N GLY A 41 -13.81 -8.41 -4.12
CA GLY A 41 -14.14 -9.59 -4.93
C GLY A 41 -14.35 -9.29 -6.42
N GLU A 42 -13.99 -8.10 -6.89
CA GLU A 42 -14.20 -7.70 -8.27
C GLU A 42 -13.28 -8.40 -9.27
N ALA A 43 -13.79 -8.54 -10.50
CA ALA A 43 -13.11 -9.13 -11.64
C ALA A 43 -11.66 -8.62 -11.77
N SER A 44 -10.75 -9.54 -11.52
CA SER A 44 -9.34 -9.49 -11.85
C SER A 44 -8.96 -10.89 -12.33
N ASN A 45 -7.81 -11.04 -13.00
CA ASN A 45 -7.30 -12.36 -13.39
C ASN A 45 -6.83 -13.20 -12.17
N GLY A 46 -7.39 -12.97 -10.97
CA GLY A 46 -7.09 -13.65 -9.72
C GLY A 46 -5.89 -13.09 -8.96
N CYS A 47 -5.10 -12.19 -9.53
CA CYS A 47 -3.92 -11.61 -8.89
C CYS A 47 -4.18 -10.19 -8.38
N ARG A 48 -4.08 -10.02 -7.06
CA ARG A 48 -3.99 -8.72 -6.37
C ARG A 48 -2.70 -8.65 -5.58
N ALA A 49 -2.14 -7.46 -5.47
CA ALA A 49 -1.01 -7.18 -4.60
C ALA A 49 -1.36 -6.02 -3.68
N TYR A 50 -0.61 -5.90 -2.59
CA TYR A 50 -0.71 -4.77 -1.69
C TYR A 50 0.67 -4.37 -1.22
N THR A 51 0.81 -3.08 -0.92
CA THR A 51 2.01 -2.48 -0.37
C THR A 51 1.58 -1.39 0.60
N SER A 52 2.48 -0.93 1.46
CA SER A 52 2.17 0.08 2.45
C SER A 52 3.37 0.96 2.74
N ALA A 53 3.10 2.19 3.17
CA ALA A 53 4.10 3.13 3.64
C ALA A 53 3.61 3.86 4.90
N ASP A 54 4.53 4.06 5.84
CA ASP A 54 4.31 4.92 7.00
C ASP A 54 4.16 6.38 6.54
N MET A 55 3.30 7.14 7.23
CA MET A 55 3.01 8.55 6.96
C MET A 55 3.66 9.50 7.98
N GLN A 56 4.34 8.98 9.00
CA GLN A 56 5.11 9.73 9.98
C GLN A 56 6.52 10.04 9.45
N SER A 57 7.10 11.15 9.93
CA SER A 57 8.48 11.57 9.63
C SER A 57 8.84 11.66 8.13
N VAL A 58 7.85 11.86 7.25
CA VAL A 58 8.05 11.86 5.80
C VAL A 58 8.81 13.12 5.38
N SER A 59 9.93 12.95 4.67
CA SER A 59 10.74 14.05 4.14
C SER A 59 10.43 14.37 2.69
N ARG A 60 9.99 13.38 1.91
CA ARG A 60 9.61 13.55 0.50
C ARG A 60 8.64 12.47 0.07
N ILE A 61 7.64 12.86 -0.71
CA ILE A 61 6.81 11.94 -1.49
C ILE A 61 7.10 12.13 -2.97
N ARG A 62 7.39 11.05 -3.68
CA ARG A 62 7.51 11.03 -5.13
C ARG A 62 6.33 10.28 -5.73
N PHE A 63 5.87 10.75 -6.87
CA PHE A 63 4.70 10.21 -7.56
C PHE A 63 5.16 9.31 -8.70
N SER A 64 4.57 8.12 -8.78
CA SER A 64 4.73 7.21 -9.91
C SER A 64 3.46 7.16 -10.74
N ARG A 65 3.60 7.07 -12.06
CA ARG A 65 2.49 6.96 -13.01
C ARG A 65 2.65 5.80 -13.97
N GLY A 66 1.59 5.52 -14.73
CA GLY A 66 1.64 4.60 -15.86
C GLY A 66 2.52 5.08 -17.03
N HIS A 67 2.61 4.26 -18.06
CA HIS A 67 3.39 4.53 -19.26
C HIS A 67 2.62 4.01 -20.50
N LEU A 68 2.78 4.65 -21.66
CA LEU A 68 2.04 4.27 -22.88
C LEU A 68 2.28 2.81 -23.30
N ASP A 69 3.46 2.25 -22.99
CA ASP A 69 3.83 0.87 -23.30
C ASP A 69 3.35 -0.17 -22.27
N ARG A 70 2.54 0.25 -21.29
CA ARG A 70 2.06 -0.59 -20.19
C ARG A 70 0.54 -0.49 -20.05
N PRO A 71 -0.13 -1.47 -19.40
CA PRO A 71 -1.58 -1.44 -19.23
C PRO A 71 -2.12 -0.25 -18.44
N ARG A 72 -1.26 0.41 -17.65
CA ARG A 72 -1.61 1.57 -16.85
C ARG A 72 -1.25 2.85 -17.62
N HIS A 73 -2.21 3.74 -17.81
CA HIS A 73 -2.09 4.93 -18.64
C HIS A 73 -1.20 6.01 -17.98
N PRO A 74 -0.50 6.88 -18.74
CA PRO A 74 0.32 7.97 -18.17
C PRO A 74 -0.44 9.00 -17.31
N GLY A 75 -1.76 9.10 -17.47
CA GLY A 75 -2.63 9.93 -16.63
C GLY A 75 -3.00 9.27 -15.29
N GLU A 76 -2.60 8.02 -15.08
CA GLU A 76 -2.95 7.24 -13.89
C GLU A 76 -1.75 7.14 -12.96
N ILE A 77 -1.93 7.61 -11.73
CA ILE A 77 -1.00 7.44 -10.63
C ILE A 77 -1.01 5.97 -10.23
N SER A 78 0.19 5.41 -10.15
CA SER A 78 0.42 3.99 -9.89
C SER A 78 0.89 3.73 -8.47
N GLY A 79 1.52 4.71 -7.84
CA GLY A 79 2.01 4.61 -6.48
C GLY A 79 2.74 5.86 -6.02
N LEU A 80 3.10 5.84 -4.75
CA LEU A 80 3.81 6.89 -4.03
C LEU A 80 5.04 6.28 -3.37
N TRP A 81 6.16 6.98 -3.48
CA TRP A 81 7.41 6.63 -2.81
C TRP A 81 7.67 7.62 -1.69
N PHE A 82 7.84 7.10 -0.48
CA PHE A 82 8.06 7.85 0.75
C PHE A 82 9.52 7.74 1.16
N ASP A 83 10.19 8.88 1.23
CA ASP A 83 11.47 9.03 1.92
C ASP A 83 11.21 9.66 3.31
N TYR A 84 12.04 9.32 4.30
CA TYR A 84 11.83 9.69 5.70
C TYR A 84 13.01 10.51 6.25
N TYR A 85 12.78 11.27 7.32
CA TYR A 85 13.83 11.99 8.04
C TYR A 85 14.60 11.08 9.01
N ASP A 86 13.88 10.18 9.68
CA ASP A 86 14.38 9.30 10.74
C ASP A 86 14.83 7.92 10.24
N SER A 87 14.71 7.66 8.93
CA SER A 87 15.02 6.37 8.32
C SER A 87 15.67 6.53 6.95
N SER A 88 16.71 5.73 6.70
CA SER A 88 17.31 5.56 5.37
C SER A 88 16.58 4.56 4.48
N ARG A 89 15.54 3.90 5.01
CA ARG A 89 14.76 2.89 4.30
C ARG A 89 13.48 3.53 3.75
N PRO A 90 13.42 3.82 2.45
CA PRO A 90 12.18 4.31 1.85
C PRO A 90 11.14 3.20 1.75
N SER A 91 9.88 3.62 1.59
CA SER A 91 8.75 2.71 1.39
C SER A 91 7.93 3.13 0.17
N ILE A 92 7.31 2.15 -0.50
CA ILE A 92 6.42 2.41 -1.64
C ILE A 92 5.02 1.93 -1.27
N ALA A 93 4.03 2.79 -1.48
CA ALA A 93 2.62 2.42 -1.51
C ALA A 93 2.12 2.47 -2.96
N GLY A 94 1.67 1.36 -3.49
CA GLY A 94 1.27 1.15 -4.87
C GLY A 94 2.36 0.45 -5.70
N GLN A 95 2.48 0.86 -6.95
CA GLN A 95 3.44 0.34 -7.93
C GLN A 95 4.43 1.45 -8.32
N TRP A 96 5.71 1.09 -8.40
CA TRP A 96 6.74 1.99 -8.91
C TRP A 96 7.05 1.66 -10.37
N LEU A 97 6.58 2.50 -11.29
CA LEU A 97 6.65 2.30 -12.74
C LEU A 97 7.46 3.41 -13.41
N PHE A 98 7.02 4.66 -13.27
CA PHE A 98 7.66 5.82 -13.87
C PHE A 98 7.50 7.04 -12.96
N GLU A 99 8.61 7.62 -12.50
CA GLU A 99 8.60 8.81 -11.64
C GLU A 99 8.12 10.04 -12.44
N SER A 100 7.16 10.79 -11.90
CA SER A 100 6.53 11.92 -12.59
C SER A 100 6.46 13.21 -11.80
N GLY A 101 6.93 13.21 -10.56
CA GLY A 101 6.95 14.41 -9.73
C GLY A 101 7.32 14.11 -8.29
N SER A 102 7.49 15.15 -7.48
CA SER A 102 7.74 15.00 -6.06
C SER A 102 7.30 16.23 -5.27
N THR A 103 6.99 16.02 -3.99
CA THR A 103 6.82 17.06 -2.98
C THR A 103 7.76 16.76 -1.81
N ARG A 104 8.47 17.79 -1.33
CA ARG A 104 9.36 17.69 -0.18
C ARG A 104 8.71 18.37 1.00
N PHE A 105 8.85 17.81 2.19
CA PHE A 105 8.33 18.33 3.44
C PHE A 105 9.42 19.05 4.25
N GLN A 106 9.03 19.81 5.26
CA GLN A 106 9.92 20.30 6.31
C GLN A 106 10.02 19.27 7.44
N GLU A 107 11.10 19.31 8.20
CA GLU A 107 11.23 18.46 9.39
C GLU A 107 10.16 18.85 10.42
N GLY A 108 9.41 17.86 10.91
CA GLY A 108 8.26 18.06 11.79
C GLY A 108 6.96 18.49 11.08
N GLU A 109 6.95 18.63 9.76
CA GLU A 109 5.72 18.82 8.99
C GLU A 109 4.88 17.53 9.03
N ILE A 110 3.64 17.61 9.51
CA ILE A 110 2.76 16.44 9.70
C ILE A 110 1.76 16.39 8.55
N ILE A 111 1.62 15.23 7.91
CA ILE A 111 0.56 14.98 6.94
C ILE A 111 -0.77 14.80 7.68
N SER A 112 -1.66 15.77 7.53
CA SER A 112 -2.96 15.82 8.20
C SER A 112 -4.10 15.28 7.33
N GLU A 113 -3.90 15.24 6.01
CA GLU A 113 -4.89 14.76 5.06
C GLU A 113 -4.25 14.16 3.83
N ILE A 114 -4.87 13.09 3.33
CA ILE A 114 -4.70 12.66 1.95
C ILE A 114 -6.07 12.48 1.29
N THR A 115 -6.20 13.04 0.10
CA THR A 115 -7.36 12.84 -0.76
C THR A 115 -6.90 12.20 -2.06
N VAL A 116 -7.59 11.16 -2.50
CA VAL A 116 -7.35 10.47 -3.76
C VAL A 116 -8.58 10.56 -4.64
N TRP A 117 -8.39 10.80 -5.94
CA TRP A 117 -9.48 10.84 -6.91
C TRP A 117 -9.43 9.61 -7.80
N LEU A 118 -10.61 9.04 -8.00
CA LEU A 118 -10.87 7.88 -8.84
C LEU A 118 -11.97 8.24 -9.85
N PRO A 119 -11.89 7.79 -11.11
CA PRO A 119 -13.03 7.84 -12.02
C PRO A 119 -14.23 7.06 -11.48
N LYS A 120 -15.44 7.52 -11.78
CA LYS A 120 -16.71 6.86 -11.42
C LYS A 120 -17.11 5.72 -12.36
N ASP A 121 -16.26 5.40 -13.34
CA ASP A 121 -16.54 4.43 -14.41
C ASP A 121 -16.65 2.98 -13.93
N ARG A 122 -16.20 2.70 -12.70
CA ARG A 122 -16.21 1.37 -12.11
C ARG A 122 -16.64 1.39 -10.65
N GLU A 123 -17.86 0.92 -10.39
CA GLU A 123 -18.42 0.73 -9.06
C GLU A 123 -18.51 -0.75 -8.72
N SER A 124 -17.93 -1.14 -7.58
CA SER A 124 -18.14 -2.45 -6.98
C SER A 124 -19.50 -2.52 -6.33
N PHE A 125 -20.45 -3.14 -7.02
CA PHE A 125 -21.79 -3.39 -6.49
C PHE A 125 -21.78 -4.20 -5.19
N SER A 126 -20.83 -5.13 -5.04
CA SER A 126 -20.69 -5.94 -3.82
C SER A 126 -20.16 -5.14 -2.64
N GLU A 127 -19.31 -4.14 -2.88
CA GLU A 127 -18.61 -3.42 -1.82
C GLU A 127 -19.04 -1.95 -1.68
N ARG A 128 -19.95 -1.50 -2.55
CA ARG A 128 -20.46 -0.14 -2.63
C ARG A 128 -19.32 0.89 -2.62
N CYS A 129 -18.24 0.56 -3.31
CA CYS A 129 -17.05 1.39 -3.42
C CYS A 129 -16.67 1.55 -4.90
N TYR A 130 -16.11 2.71 -5.23
CA TYR A 130 -15.60 2.96 -6.57
C TYR A 130 -14.18 2.39 -6.68
N LEU A 131 -13.95 1.64 -7.74
CA LEU A 131 -12.70 0.96 -8.02
C LEU A 131 -12.13 1.49 -9.33
N GLY A 132 -11.59 2.70 -9.25
CA GLY A 132 -10.93 3.34 -10.40
C GLY A 132 -9.42 3.18 -10.35
N ARG A 133 -8.77 3.75 -11.37
CA ARG A 133 -7.35 4.11 -11.29
C ARG A 133 -7.20 5.44 -10.57
N VAL A 134 -6.18 5.58 -9.73
CA VAL A 134 -5.92 6.89 -9.11
C VAL A 134 -5.48 7.88 -10.18
N VAL A 135 -6.19 9.00 -10.32
CA VAL A 135 -5.87 10.04 -11.31
C VAL A 135 -5.34 11.32 -10.68
N ARG A 136 -5.56 11.50 -9.37
CA ARG A 136 -5.03 12.62 -8.60
C ARG A 136 -4.84 12.24 -7.14
N VAL A 137 -3.81 12.80 -6.53
CA VAL A 137 -3.57 12.76 -5.09
C VAL A 137 -3.39 14.20 -4.60
N LEU A 138 -4.01 14.53 -3.48
CA LEU A 138 -3.81 15.77 -2.74
C LEU A 138 -3.37 15.41 -1.34
N ILE A 139 -2.31 16.06 -0.86
CA ILE A 139 -1.72 15.85 0.45
C ILE A 139 -1.77 17.21 1.14
N SER A 140 -2.48 17.29 2.26
CA SER A 140 -2.44 18.46 3.13
C SER A 140 -1.61 18.13 4.36
N THR A 141 -0.86 19.13 4.81
CA THR A 141 -0.02 19.07 5.99
C THR A 141 -0.41 20.19 6.95
N SER A 142 0.28 20.24 8.09
CA SER A 142 0.18 21.37 9.03
C SER A 142 0.59 22.73 8.43
N LEU A 143 1.29 22.75 7.28
CA LEU A 143 1.87 23.97 6.70
C LEU A 143 1.30 24.33 5.32
N ARG A 144 0.87 23.35 4.52
CA ARG A 144 0.46 23.57 3.12
C ARG A 144 -0.36 22.42 2.56
N THR A 145 -0.78 22.59 1.32
CA THR A 145 -1.39 21.54 0.50
C THR A 145 -0.62 21.40 -0.79
N ALA A 146 -0.37 20.15 -1.21
CA ALA A 146 0.25 19.81 -2.48
C ALA A 146 -0.64 18.82 -3.24
N SER A 147 -0.81 19.02 -4.54
CA SER A 147 -1.53 18.09 -5.41
C SER A 147 -0.63 17.51 -6.49
N PHE A 148 -1.00 16.34 -7.00
CA PHE A 148 -0.38 15.76 -8.17
C PHE A 148 -1.40 14.93 -8.96
N PRO A 149 -1.56 15.18 -10.28
CA PRO A 149 -1.13 16.39 -10.97
C PRO A 149 -1.83 17.64 -10.37
N ASP A 150 -1.26 18.82 -10.62
CA ASP A 150 -1.81 20.09 -10.11
C ASP A 150 -3.18 20.41 -10.71
N GLU A 151 -3.36 20.11 -12.00
CA GLU A 151 -4.61 20.28 -12.72
C GLU A 151 -5.45 18.99 -12.68
N LEU A 152 -6.78 19.14 -12.64
CA LEU A 152 -7.68 17.99 -12.74
C LEU A 152 -7.71 17.51 -14.20
N PRO A 153 -7.41 16.23 -14.47
CA PRO A 153 -7.42 15.71 -15.85
C PRO A 153 -8.83 15.46 -16.40
N LEU A 154 -9.86 15.48 -15.54
CA LEU A 154 -11.25 15.17 -15.87
C LEU A 154 -12.20 16.21 -15.24
N SER A 155 -13.45 16.23 -15.68
CA SER A 155 -14.46 17.04 -15.02
C SER A 155 -14.71 16.50 -13.60
N THR A 156 -14.90 17.38 -12.62
CA THR A 156 -15.12 16.97 -11.22
C THR A 156 -16.33 16.04 -11.06
N ASP A 157 -17.32 16.15 -11.95
CA ASP A 157 -18.54 15.34 -11.92
C ASP A 157 -18.30 13.87 -12.27
N GLU A 158 -17.20 13.55 -12.97
CA GLU A 158 -16.81 12.19 -13.35
C GLU A 158 -15.91 11.51 -12.32
N LEU A 159 -15.51 12.23 -11.27
CA LEU A 159 -14.58 11.75 -10.26
C LEU A 159 -15.23 11.61 -8.89
N ILE A 160 -14.79 10.61 -8.13
CA ILE A 160 -15.04 10.53 -6.69
C ILE A 160 -13.75 10.82 -5.93
N ALA A 161 -13.87 11.63 -4.88
CA ALA A 161 -12.81 11.92 -3.95
C ALA A 161 -12.95 11.04 -2.70
N VAL A 162 -11.93 10.25 -2.40
CA VAL A 162 -11.81 9.52 -1.14
C VAL A 162 -10.85 10.30 -0.26
N ARG A 163 -11.37 10.88 0.81
CA ARG A 163 -10.62 11.74 1.74
C ARG A 163 -10.39 11.01 3.06
N SER A 164 -9.14 10.98 3.51
CA SER A 164 -8.75 10.54 4.84
C SER A 164 -8.08 11.71 5.55
N GLN A 165 -8.65 12.11 6.68
CA GLN A 165 -8.22 13.29 7.44
C GLN A 165 -8.02 12.90 8.90
N GLU A 166 -6.97 13.43 9.51
CA GLU A 166 -6.78 13.34 10.96
C GLU A 166 -7.91 14.03 11.72
N ASN A 167 -8.08 13.68 12.98
CA ASN A 167 -9.03 14.33 13.88
C ASN A 167 -8.39 14.55 15.26
N CYS A 168 -9.19 14.98 16.25
CA CYS A 168 -8.69 15.27 17.60
C CYS A 168 -8.23 14.02 18.38
N LEU A 169 -8.64 12.82 17.96
CA LEU A 169 -8.34 11.55 18.64
C LEU A 169 -7.36 10.67 17.83
N GLU A 170 -7.33 10.83 16.51
CA GLU A 170 -6.61 9.97 15.60
C GLU A 170 -5.75 10.77 14.61
N GLU A 171 -4.61 10.21 14.26
CA GLU A 171 -3.70 10.69 13.21
C GLU A 171 -3.59 9.69 12.06
N LEU A 172 -3.13 10.15 10.90
CA LEU A 172 -2.90 9.28 9.74
C LEU A 172 -1.59 8.51 9.95
N SER A 173 -1.63 7.18 9.98
CA SER A 173 -0.46 6.36 10.32
C SER A 173 0.16 5.66 9.12
N THR A 174 -0.66 4.97 8.32
CA THR A 174 -0.15 4.13 7.23
C THR A 174 -1.05 4.25 6.01
N LEU A 175 -0.45 4.54 4.86
CA LEU A 175 -1.11 4.39 3.58
C LEU A 175 -0.91 2.95 3.09
N VAL A 176 -2.02 2.22 2.94
CA VAL A 176 -2.05 0.90 2.30
C VAL A 176 -2.61 1.07 0.89
N TRP A 177 -2.00 0.43 -0.09
CA TRP A 177 -2.48 0.46 -1.47
C TRP A 177 -2.65 -0.95 -1.98
N VAL A 178 -3.91 -1.35 -2.15
CA VAL A 178 -4.27 -2.62 -2.80
C VAL A 178 -4.51 -2.34 -4.28
N PHE A 179 -3.97 -3.17 -5.16
CA PHE A 179 -4.10 -2.94 -6.59
C PHE A 179 -4.02 -4.24 -7.39
N ASN A 180 -4.46 -4.15 -8.65
CA ASN A 180 -4.21 -5.16 -9.66
C ASN A 180 -4.04 -4.52 -11.05
N ASN A 181 -4.18 -5.34 -12.10
CA ASN A 181 -4.08 -4.91 -13.49
C ASN A 181 -5.26 -4.03 -13.97
N ALA A 182 -6.29 -3.79 -13.16
CA ALA A 182 -7.50 -3.09 -13.58
C ALA A 182 -7.99 -1.99 -12.63
N TRP A 183 -7.67 -2.04 -11.33
CA TRP A 183 -8.12 -1.05 -10.35
C TRP A 183 -7.08 -0.79 -9.25
N ASP A 184 -7.29 0.30 -8.52
CA ASP A 184 -6.58 0.69 -7.31
C ASP A 184 -7.54 0.88 -6.14
N PHE A 185 -7.05 0.60 -4.94
CA PHE A 185 -7.77 0.82 -3.69
C PHE A 185 -6.79 1.30 -2.60
N PRO A 186 -6.34 2.57 -2.69
CA PRO A 186 -5.61 3.23 -1.61
C PRO A 186 -6.52 3.46 -0.40
N ARG A 187 -6.00 3.18 0.78
CA ARG A 187 -6.68 3.38 2.06
C ARG A 187 -5.70 3.81 3.13
N VAL A 188 -6.09 4.78 3.94
CA VAL A 188 -5.33 5.16 5.12
C VAL A 188 -5.83 4.43 6.35
N VAL A 189 -4.88 3.91 7.12
CA VAL A 189 -5.09 3.44 8.49
C VAL A 189 -4.73 4.58 9.43
N SER A 190 -5.55 4.78 10.46
CA SER A 190 -5.30 5.80 11.49
C SER A 190 -4.78 5.14 12.78
N SER A 191 -3.93 5.86 13.51
CA SER A 191 -3.51 5.51 14.88
C SER A 191 -4.11 6.50 15.88
N ARG A 192 -4.21 6.08 17.14
CA ARG A 192 -4.63 6.98 18.23
C ARG A 192 -3.51 7.96 18.55
N LYS A 193 -3.85 9.22 18.78
CA LYS A 193 -2.92 10.22 19.29
C LYS A 193 -2.57 9.91 20.76
N PRO A 194 -1.31 10.09 21.18
CA PRO A 194 -0.95 10.03 22.59
C PRO A 194 -1.68 11.15 23.37
N LEU A 195 -2.23 10.79 24.54
CA LEU A 195 -2.93 11.70 25.45
C LEU A 195 -1.97 12.63 26.19
#